data_AF-A0A2H0AP67-F1
#
_entry.id   AF-A0A2H0AP67-F1
#
_cell.length_a   1.000
_cell.length_b   1.000
_cell.length_c   1.000
_cell.angle_alpha   90.00
_cell.angle_beta   90.00
_cell.angle_gamma   90.00
#
_symmetry.space_group_name_H-M   'P 1'
#
loop_
_entity.id
_entity.type
_entity.pdbx_description
1 polymer ?
#
loop_
_entity_poly.entity_id
_entity_poly.type
_entity_poly.pdbx_seq_one_letter_code
_entity_poly.pdbx_strand_id
1 'polypeptide(L)'
;MMFMNGWGEEEFRNRNLMAPCGLYCGTCGIYIANRDKNEKFRAALAKLYGSKEEETTCIGCMQPDPPERLYAFCATCGIRSCIREKGYYSCHQCAEWPCSLIKGFPLATGRRVMERAIPSWREKAADLGDDEGSIAWARSECERYHCPHCGEPLFRGAQRCRACKEFVADELDGSI
;
A
#
# COMPACT_ATOMS: atom_id res chain seq x y z
N MET A 1 19.43 5.61 -14.87
CA MET A 1 18.36 5.69 -13.85
C MET A 1 17.07 5.30 -14.55
N MET A 2 16.51 4.13 -14.24
CA MET A 2 15.25 3.70 -14.86
C MET A 2 14.13 4.53 -14.24
N PHE A 3 13.49 5.39 -15.03
CA PHE A 3 12.33 6.15 -14.60
C PHE A 3 11.10 5.25 -14.70
N MET A 4 10.50 4.90 -13.56
CA MET A 4 9.20 4.22 -13.52
C MET A 4 8.10 5.27 -13.67
N ASN A 5 7.14 5.02 -14.55
CA ASN A 5 6.01 5.93 -14.69
C ASN A 5 5.20 5.96 -13.39
N GLY A 6 4.88 7.14 -12.87
CA GLY A 6 4.04 7.29 -11.68
C GLY A 6 4.71 7.17 -10.30
N TRP A 7 5.95 6.66 -10.19
CA TRP A 7 6.68 6.57 -8.92
C TRP A 7 8.18 6.84 -9.06
N GLY A 8 8.77 7.40 -8.00
CA GLY A 8 10.21 7.71 -7.92
C GLY A 8 10.98 6.88 -6.89
N GLU A 9 12.31 6.88 -7.02
CA GLU A 9 13.23 6.23 -6.06
C GLU A 9 13.04 6.71 -4.62
N GLU A 10 12.69 7.98 -4.43
CA GLU A 10 12.42 8.54 -3.10
C GLU A 10 11.23 7.84 -2.41
N GLU A 11 10.19 7.47 -3.17
CA GLU A 11 9.04 6.74 -2.61
C GLU A 11 9.42 5.32 -2.22
N PHE A 12 10.21 4.62 -3.06
CA PHE A 12 10.66 3.27 -2.75
C PHE A 12 11.53 3.22 -1.49
N ARG A 13 12.28 4.28 -1.21
CA ARG A 13 13.11 4.43 0.00
C ARG A 13 12.35 5.01 1.19
N ASN A 14 11.14 5.51 1.00
CA ASN A 14 10.37 6.15 2.05
C ASN A 14 9.73 5.11 2.99
N ARG A 15 10.34 4.93 4.17
CA ARG A 15 9.85 4.02 5.21
C ARG A 15 8.44 4.34 5.70
N ASN A 16 7.98 5.60 5.61
CA ASN A 16 6.62 5.96 5.99
C ASN A 16 5.57 5.27 5.10
N LEU A 17 5.95 4.89 3.88
CA LEU A 17 5.07 4.23 2.91
C LEU A 17 5.06 2.70 3.05
N MET A 18 6.01 2.13 3.78
CA MET A 18 6.15 0.68 3.92
C MET A 18 5.16 0.13 4.95
N ALA A 19 3.90 0.03 4.53
CA ALA A 19 2.81 -0.42 5.38
C ALA A 19 3.11 -1.79 6.01
N PRO A 20 2.87 -1.96 7.32
CA PRO A 20 3.34 -3.14 8.04
C PRO A 20 2.60 -4.41 7.62
N CYS A 21 1.39 -4.28 7.09
CA CYS A 21 0.60 -5.38 6.57
C CYS A 21 0.99 -5.81 5.13
N GLY A 22 1.92 -5.11 4.47
CA GLY A 22 2.28 -5.34 3.07
C GLY A 22 1.40 -4.61 2.06
N LEU A 23 0.40 -3.84 2.51
CA LEU A 23 -0.40 -2.98 1.65
C LEU A 23 0.32 -1.66 1.35
N TYR A 24 1.43 -1.72 0.60
CA TYR A 24 2.36 -0.61 0.38
C TYR A 24 1.65 0.71 0.07
N CYS A 25 1.88 1.74 0.90
CA CYS A 25 1.13 3.00 0.80
C CYS A 25 1.41 3.78 -0.47
N GLY A 26 2.57 3.59 -1.12
CA GLY A 26 2.84 4.23 -2.41
C GLY A 26 1.81 3.85 -3.48
N THR A 27 1.14 2.72 -3.33
CA THR A 27 0.08 2.23 -4.25
C THR A 27 -1.34 2.47 -3.71
N CYS A 28 -1.47 3.09 -2.53
CA CYS A 28 -2.75 3.37 -1.90
C CYS A 28 -3.44 4.56 -2.56
N GLY A 29 -4.72 4.43 -2.92
CA GLY A 29 -5.51 5.51 -3.52
C GLY A 29 -5.52 6.80 -2.69
N ILE A 30 -5.58 6.69 -1.35
CA ILE A 30 -5.61 7.87 -0.44
C ILE A 30 -4.29 8.63 -0.50
N TYR A 31 -3.16 7.91 -0.49
CA TYR A 31 -1.84 8.51 -0.58
C TYR A 31 -1.63 9.14 -1.97
N ILE A 32 -1.91 8.41 -3.04
CA ILE A 32 -1.79 8.89 -4.43
C ILE A 32 -2.65 10.14 -4.65
N ALA A 33 -3.90 10.14 -4.18
CA ALA A 33 -4.78 11.30 -4.30
C ALA A 33 -4.21 12.56 -3.63
N ASN A 34 -3.59 12.41 -2.45
CA ASN A 34 -2.94 13.52 -1.75
C ASN A 34 -1.63 13.95 -2.44
N ARG A 35 -0.75 12.99 -2.79
CA ARG A 35 0.54 13.21 -3.47
C ARG A 35 0.34 13.98 -4.78
N ASP A 36 -0.63 13.55 -5.58
CA ASP A 36 -0.90 14.12 -6.91
C ASP A 36 -1.83 15.35 -6.86
N LYS A 37 -2.24 15.79 -5.66
CA LYS A 37 -3.22 16.87 -5.45
C LYS A 37 -4.51 16.65 -6.26
N ASN A 38 -4.96 15.40 -6.36
CA ASN A 38 -6.10 15.00 -7.18
C ASN A 38 -7.40 15.06 -6.37
N GLU A 39 -7.99 16.25 -6.31
CA GLU A 39 -9.21 16.53 -5.52
C GLU A 39 -10.39 15.67 -5.96
N LYS A 40 -10.58 15.48 -7.28
CA LYS A 40 -11.67 14.64 -7.81
C LYS A 40 -11.55 13.19 -7.35
N PHE A 41 -10.32 12.65 -7.34
CA PHE A 41 -10.10 11.29 -6.86
C PHE A 41 -10.27 11.19 -5.34
N ARG A 42 -9.77 12.18 -4.60
CA ARG A 42 -9.98 12.29 -3.15
C ARG A 42 -11.47 12.31 -2.78
N ALA A 43 -12.29 13.11 -3.47
CA ALA A 43 -13.72 13.17 -3.28
C ALA A 43 -14.41 11.81 -3.52
N ALA A 44 -14.01 11.11 -4.58
CA ALA A 44 -14.53 9.78 -4.87
C ALA A 44 -14.20 8.76 -3.77
N LEU A 45 -12.96 8.78 -3.25
CA LEU A 45 -12.54 7.92 -2.15
C LEU A 45 -13.22 8.27 -0.83
N ALA A 46 -13.38 9.56 -0.54
CA ALA A 46 -14.07 10.06 0.64
C ALA A 46 -15.52 9.54 0.68
N LYS A 47 -16.23 9.66 -0.46
CA LYS A 47 -17.58 9.10 -0.62
C LYS A 47 -17.60 7.57 -0.47
N LEU A 48 -16.64 6.86 -1.08
CA LEU A 48 -16.55 5.40 -1.03
C LEU A 48 -16.37 4.89 0.41
N TYR A 49 -15.53 5.56 1.20
CA TYR A 49 -15.21 5.15 2.56
C TYR A 49 -16.03 5.84 3.65
N GLY A 50 -16.94 6.75 3.27
CA GLY A 50 -17.76 7.51 4.22
C GLY A 50 -16.96 8.47 5.10
N SER A 51 -15.83 8.98 4.62
CA SER A 51 -15.00 9.99 5.31
C SER A 51 -15.18 11.37 4.70
N LYS A 52 -14.83 12.44 5.44
CA LYS A 52 -14.79 13.79 4.86
C LYS A 52 -13.61 13.95 3.93
N GLU A 53 -13.72 14.77 2.89
CA GLU A 53 -12.66 14.94 1.89
C GLU A 53 -11.37 15.48 2.51
N GLU A 54 -11.49 16.43 3.44
CA GLU A 54 -10.37 17.07 4.14
C GLU A 54 -9.64 16.09 5.06
N GLU A 55 -10.37 15.06 5.54
CA GLU A 55 -9.85 13.98 6.38
C GLU A 55 -9.35 12.79 5.53
N THR A 56 -9.62 12.79 4.23
CA THR A 56 -9.25 11.72 3.27
C THR A 56 -7.87 11.99 2.67
N THR A 57 -6.87 12.10 3.53
CA THR A 57 -5.49 12.44 3.16
C THR A 57 -4.49 11.78 4.10
N CYS A 58 -3.31 11.41 3.58
CA CYS A 58 -2.19 10.94 4.41
C CYS A 58 -0.85 11.09 3.68
N ILE A 59 0.24 10.90 4.43
CA ILE A 59 1.63 10.85 3.89
C ILE A 59 2.32 9.50 4.22
N GLY A 60 1.54 8.43 4.36
CA GLY A 60 2.02 7.08 4.66
C GLY A 60 1.65 6.59 6.06
N CYS A 61 1.36 5.31 6.25
CA CYS A 61 0.86 4.82 7.53
C CYS A 61 1.94 4.59 8.60
N MET A 62 3.21 4.53 8.21
CA MET A 62 4.33 4.25 9.11
C MET A 62 5.10 5.49 9.56
N GLN A 63 4.50 6.68 9.45
CA GLN A 63 5.01 7.91 10.05
C GLN A 63 5.40 7.72 11.52
N PRO A 64 6.46 8.38 12.00
CA PRO A 64 6.81 8.39 13.42
C PRO A 64 5.66 8.96 14.26
N ASP A 65 5.59 8.59 15.54
CA ASP A 65 4.60 9.17 16.45
C ASP A 65 5.17 10.45 17.12
N PRO A 66 4.37 11.53 17.26
CA PRO A 66 3.03 11.67 16.70
C PRO A 66 3.06 11.84 15.17
N PRO A 67 2.12 11.24 14.41
CA PRO A 67 2.10 11.37 12.96
C PRO A 67 1.67 12.78 12.53
N GLU A 68 2.30 13.31 11.48
CA GLU A 68 1.93 14.61 10.91
C GLU A 68 0.56 14.56 10.24
N ARG A 69 0.31 13.53 9.42
CA ARG A 69 -0.96 13.39 8.69
C ARG A 69 -1.30 11.94 8.37
N LEU A 70 -2.19 11.35 9.14
CA LEU A 70 -2.60 9.96 8.99
C LEU A 70 -4.08 9.87 8.61
N TYR A 71 -4.41 8.95 7.70
CA TYR A 71 -5.81 8.69 7.36
C TYR A 71 -6.51 8.02 8.55
N ALA A 72 -7.78 8.36 8.80
CA ALA A 72 -8.52 7.93 9.99
C ALA A 72 -8.48 6.41 10.22
N PHE A 73 -8.68 5.60 9.18
CA PHE A 73 -8.60 4.13 9.29
C PHE A 73 -7.20 3.62 9.62
N CYS A 74 -6.15 4.34 9.22
CA CYS A 74 -4.77 3.99 9.57
C CYS A 74 -4.43 4.41 11.01
N ALA A 75 -5.08 5.46 11.54
CA ALA A 75 -4.88 5.92 12.91
C ALA A 75 -5.39 4.93 13.97
N THR A 76 -6.44 4.17 13.65
CA THR A 76 -7.03 3.15 14.53
C THR A 76 -6.66 1.72 14.15
N CYS A 77 -5.67 1.54 13.27
CA CYS A 77 -5.32 0.23 12.73
C CYS A 77 -4.58 -0.66 13.74
N GLY A 78 -5.22 -1.75 14.18
CA GLY A 78 -4.62 -2.70 15.12
C GLY A 78 -3.34 -3.40 14.63
N ILE A 79 -3.16 -3.56 13.31
CA ILE A 79 -1.92 -4.13 12.76
C ILE A 79 -0.74 -3.16 12.96
N ARG A 80 -0.98 -1.85 12.79
CA ARG A 80 0.02 -0.80 13.03
C ARG A 80 0.43 -0.77 14.51
N SER A 81 -0.54 -0.80 15.43
CA SER A 81 -0.26 -0.83 16.87
C SER A 81 0.54 -2.08 17.25
N CYS A 82 0.13 -3.24 16.75
CA CYS A 82 0.78 -4.52 17.04
C CYS A 82 2.26 -4.55 16.67
N ILE A 83 2.65 -4.09 15.46
CA ILE A 83 4.06 -4.11 15.10
C ILE A 83 4.91 -3.12 15.90
N ARG A 84 4.31 -2.01 16.36
CA ARG A 84 5.00 -1.00 17.16
C ARG A 84 5.27 -1.53 18.56
N GLU A 85 4.28 -2.14 19.18
CA GLU A 85 4.39 -2.80 20.48
C GLU A 85 5.44 -3.91 20.46
N LYS A 86 5.54 -4.65 19.35
CA LYS A 86 6.56 -5.69 19.16
C LYS A 86 7.95 -5.16 18.81
N GLY A 87 8.10 -3.86 18.56
CA GLY A 87 9.37 -3.27 18.09
C GLY A 87 9.77 -3.75 16.69
N TYR A 88 8.82 -4.24 15.90
CA TYR A 88 9.05 -4.66 14.52
C TYR A 88 8.83 -3.51 13.55
N TYR A 89 9.53 -3.58 12.44
CA TYR A 89 9.32 -2.66 11.33
C TYR A 89 8.03 -2.99 10.57
N SER A 90 7.80 -4.27 10.28
CA SER A 90 6.67 -4.74 9.49
C SER A 90 6.37 -6.21 9.80
N CYS A 91 5.19 -6.69 9.38
CA CYS A 91 4.81 -8.09 9.57
C CYS A 91 5.75 -9.08 8.86
N HIS A 92 6.56 -8.65 7.88
CA HIS A 92 7.54 -9.53 7.25
C HIS A 92 8.56 -10.08 8.27
N GLN A 93 8.86 -9.34 9.34
CA GLN A 93 9.76 -9.75 10.43
C GLN A 93 9.06 -10.64 11.47
N CYS A 94 7.73 -10.76 11.43
CA CYS A 94 6.97 -11.46 12.46
C CYS A 94 6.85 -12.96 12.18
N ALA A 95 7.50 -13.81 12.99
CA ALA A 95 7.45 -15.27 12.83
C ALA A 95 6.03 -15.87 12.92
N GLU A 96 5.10 -15.19 13.58
CA GLU A 96 3.69 -15.62 13.74
C GLU A 96 2.81 -15.29 12.52
N TRP A 97 3.36 -14.63 11.50
CA TRP A 97 2.59 -14.27 10.31
C TRP A 97 2.33 -15.51 9.41
N PRO A 98 1.09 -15.71 8.90
CA PRO A 98 -0.08 -14.86 9.08
C PRO A 98 -0.82 -15.14 10.40
N CYS A 99 -0.92 -14.12 11.26
CA CYS A 99 -1.60 -14.22 12.56
C CYS A 99 -3.10 -13.88 12.45
N SER A 100 -3.81 -13.89 13.58
CA SER A 100 -5.25 -13.62 13.65
C SER A 100 -5.64 -12.24 13.10
N LEU A 101 -4.81 -11.20 13.30
CA LEU A 101 -5.07 -9.86 12.75
C LEU A 101 -5.06 -9.83 11.22
N ILE A 102 -4.26 -10.68 10.58
CA ILE A 102 -4.16 -10.78 9.13
C ILE A 102 -5.30 -11.64 8.59
N LYS A 103 -5.50 -12.84 9.17
CA LYS A 103 -6.57 -13.76 8.78
C LYS A 103 -7.97 -13.15 8.97
N GLY A 104 -8.14 -12.34 10.01
CA GLY A 104 -9.38 -11.64 10.34
C GLY A 104 -9.53 -10.26 9.71
N PHE A 105 -8.61 -9.81 8.86
CA PHE A 105 -8.72 -8.47 8.24
C PHE A 105 -9.98 -8.39 7.38
N PRO A 106 -10.85 -7.37 7.50
CA PRO A 106 -12.22 -7.44 6.98
C PRO A 106 -12.34 -7.47 5.45
N LEU A 107 -11.38 -6.89 4.73
CA LEU A 107 -11.44 -6.79 3.27
C LEU A 107 -10.73 -7.97 2.60
N ALA A 108 -11.49 -8.79 1.87
CA ALA A 108 -10.94 -9.98 1.20
C ALA A 108 -9.87 -9.64 0.15
N THR A 109 -10.08 -8.60 -0.67
CA THR A 109 -9.08 -8.07 -1.60
C THR A 109 -7.80 -7.67 -0.86
N GLY A 110 -7.95 -6.94 0.25
CA GLY A 110 -6.83 -6.56 1.11
C GLY A 110 -6.08 -7.78 1.65
N ARG A 111 -6.77 -8.79 2.17
CA ARG A 111 -6.15 -10.04 2.65
C ARG A 111 -5.33 -10.72 1.56
N ARG A 112 -5.88 -10.87 0.36
CA ARG A 112 -5.15 -11.47 -0.78
C ARG A 112 -3.86 -10.71 -1.09
N VAL A 113 -3.91 -9.37 -1.08
CA VAL A 113 -2.70 -8.56 -1.29
C VAL A 113 -1.70 -8.76 -0.16
N MET A 114 -2.12 -8.76 1.11
CA MET A 114 -1.23 -9.02 2.25
C MET A 114 -0.55 -10.38 2.14
N GLU A 115 -1.33 -11.42 1.79
CA GLU A 115 -0.87 -12.81 1.66
C GLU A 115 0.13 -13.01 0.52
N ARG A 116 0.08 -12.18 -0.53
CA ARG A 116 1.09 -12.13 -1.59
C ARG A 116 2.30 -11.27 -1.22
N ALA A 117 2.05 -10.07 -0.71
CA ALA A 117 3.06 -9.03 -0.57
C ALA A 117 4.05 -9.33 0.55
N ILE A 118 3.60 -9.84 1.70
CA ILE A 118 4.50 -10.14 2.83
C ILE A 118 5.50 -11.26 2.50
N PRO A 119 5.11 -12.40 1.90
CA PRO A 119 6.07 -13.41 1.46
C PRO A 119 7.08 -12.87 0.45
N SER A 120 6.63 -12.07 -0.54
CA SER A 120 7.55 -11.45 -1.50
C SER A 120 8.52 -10.46 -0.84
N TRP A 121 8.07 -9.74 0.18
CA TRP A 121 8.95 -8.89 0.98
C TRP A 121 10.01 -9.73 1.72
N ARG A 122 9.61 -10.84 2.35
CA ARG A 122 10.54 -11.75 3.03
C ARG A 122 11.61 -12.31 2.10
N GLU A 123 11.21 -12.74 0.91
CA GLU A 123 12.13 -13.25 -0.12
C GLU A 123 13.18 -12.19 -0.46
N LYS A 124 12.75 -10.97 -0.79
CA LYS A 124 13.67 -9.87 -1.11
C LYS A 124 14.56 -9.46 0.05
N ALA A 125 14.03 -9.47 1.27
CA ALA A 125 14.80 -9.19 2.48
C ALA A 125 15.84 -10.29 2.77
N ALA A 126 15.54 -11.55 2.48
CA ALA A 126 16.49 -12.65 2.58
C ALA A 126 17.61 -12.53 1.54
N ASP A 127 17.27 -12.12 0.31
CA ASP A 127 18.23 -12.03 -0.80
C ASP A 127 19.15 -10.80 -0.72
N LEU A 128 18.59 -9.65 -0.30
CA LEU A 128 19.26 -8.34 -0.40
C LEU A 128 19.54 -7.68 0.96
N GLY A 129 19.14 -8.34 2.06
CA GLY A 129 19.11 -7.74 3.39
C GLY A 129 17.85 -6.89 3.62
N ASP A 130 17.54 -6.59 4.89
CA ASP A 130 16.27 -5.96 5.29
C ASP A 130 16.04 -4.59 4.60
N ASP A 131 17.08 -3.74 4.55
CA ASP A 131 16.97 -2.39 3.99
C ASP A 131 16.77 -2.39 2.47
N GLU A 132 17.71 -2.95 1.70
CA GLU A 132 17.63 -2.97 0.24
C GLU A 132 16.55 -3.94 -0.26
N GLY A 133 16.27 -5.02 0.47
CA GLY A 133 15.15 -5.91 0.21
C GLY A 133 13.80 -5.23 0.38
N SER A 134 13.66 -4.35 1.38
CA SER A 134 12.45 -3.53 1.55
C SER A 134 12.25 -2.52 0.42
N ILE A 135 13.33 -1.92 -0.07
CA ILE A 135 13.28 -0.99 -1.22
C ILE A 135 12.91 -1.75 -2.49
N ALA A 136 13.53 -2.91 -2.72
CA ALA A 136 13.23 -3.78 -3.85
C ALA A 136 11.77 -4.28 -3.81
N TRP A 137 11.25 -4.58 -2.61
CA TRP A 137 9.85 -4.93 -2.41
C TRP A 137 8.93 -3.76 -2.75
N ALA A 138 9.17 -2.58 -2.20
CA ALA A 138 8.39 -1.37 -2.50
C ALA A 138 8.36 -1.06 -4.00
N ARG A 139 9.51 -1.19 -4.69
CA ARG A 139 9.60 -1.05 -6.15
C ARG A 139 8.72 -2.08 -6.86
N SER A 140 8.80 -3.36 -6.48
CA SER A 140 7.99 -4.41 -7.10
C SER A 140 6.48 -4.25 -6.88
N GLU A 141 6.09 -3.66 -5.75
CA GLU A 141 4.69 -3.28 -5.53
C GLU A 141 4.26 -2.18 -6.51
N CYS A 142 5.06 -1.14 -6.71
CA CYS A 142 4.77 -0.11 -7.72
C CYS A 142 4.75 -0.68 -9.16
N GLU A 143 5.67 -1.58 -9.51
CA GLU A 143 5.67 -2.26 -10.81
C GLU A 143 4.35 -3.01 -11.04
N ARG A 144 3.88 -3.74 -10.03
CA ARG A 144 2.62 -4.50 -10.10
C ARG A 144 1.41 -3.64 -10.45
N TYR A 145 1.29 -2.44 -9.87
CA TYR A 145 0.12 -1.57 -10.10
C TYR A 145 0.27 -0.69 -11.34
N HIS A 146 0.81 -1.25 -12.42
CA HIS A 146 0.62 -0.72 -13.77
C HIS A 146 -0.44 -1.54 -14.50
N CYS A 147 -1.22 -0.90 -15.37
CA CYS A 147 -2.21 -1.60 -16.18
C CYS A 147 -1.50 -2.64 -17.07
N PRO A 148 -1.89 -3.93 -17.05
CA PRO A 148 -1.24 -4.96 -17.87
C PRO A 148 -1.46 -4.77 -19.38
N HIS A 149 -2.43 -3.96 -19.79
CA HIS A 149 -2.77 -3.75 -21.20
C HIS A 149 -2.13 -2.49 -21.80
N CYS A 150 -1.93 -1.43 -21.02
CA CYS A 150 -1.41 -0.16 -21.54
C CYS A 150 -0.26 0.46 -20.73
N GLY A 151 0.14 -0.14 -19.61
CA GLY A 151 1.23 0.36 -18.77
C GLY A 151 0.91 1.64 -17.98
N GLU A 152 -0.34 2.11 -17.96
CA GLU A 152 -0.72 3.28 -17.15
C GLU A 152 -0.63 2.95 -15.65
N PRO A 153 0.00 3.79 -14.80
CA PRO A 153 0.06 3.57 -13.36
C PRO A 153 -1.33 3.65 -12.73
N LEU A 154 -1.69 2.63 -11.96
CA LEU A 154 -2.96 2.47 -11.27
C LEU A 154 -2.77 2.58 -9.75
N PHE A 155 -3.83 2.27 -9.00
CA PHE A 155 -3.80 2.19 -7.55
C PHE A 155 -4.31 0.81 -7.12
N ARG A 156 -3.92 0.38 -5.93
CA ARG A 156 -4.40 -0.86 -5.32
C ARG A 156 -5.92 -0.82 -5.17
N GLY A 157 -6.61 -1.84 -5.68
CA GLY A 157 -8.06 -1.96 -5.74
C GLY A 157 -8.70 -1.44 -7.03
N ALA A 158 -7.92 -0.98 -8.02
CA ALA A 158 -8.45 -0.55 -9.30
C ALA A 158 -9.23 -1.69 -10.00
N GLN A 159 -10.49 -1.44 -10.36
CA GLN A 159 -11.32 -2.42 -11.08
C GLN A 159 -11.19 -2.30 -12.61
N ARG A 160 -11.02 -1.07 -13.10
CA ARG A 160 -10.79 -0.76 -14.52
C ARG A 160 -9.65 0.23 -14.67
N CYS A 161 -8.89 0.10 -15.74
CA CYS A 161 -7.87 1.07 -16.09
C CYS A 161 -8.50 2.42 -16.48
N ARG A 162 -8.02 3.52 -15.90
CA ARG A 162 -8.53 4.86 -16.24
C ARG A 162 -8.20 5.29 -17.66
N ALA A 163 -7.12 4.79 -18.25
CA ALA A 163 -6.66 5.14 -19.59
C ALA A 163 -7.35 4.28 -20.66
N CYS A 164 -7.08 2.97 -20.69
CA CYS A 164 -7.60 2.07 -21.73
C CYS A 164 -8.99 1.47 -21.44
N LYS A 165 -9.56 1.69 -20.25
CA LYS A 165 -10.88 1.19 -19.82
C LYS A 165 -11.02 -0.32 -19.63
N GLU A 166 -9.97 -1.09 -19.92
CA GLU A 166 -9.93 -2.53 -19.67
C GLU A 166 -10.23 -2.87 -18.22
N PHE A 167 -10.89 -4.00 -18.02
CA PHE A 167 -11.07 -4.59 -16.69
C PHE A 167 -9.74 -5.18 -16.25
N VAL A 168 -9.32 -4.88 -15.03
CA VAL A 168 -7.98 -5.25 -14.50
C VAL A 168 -8.05 -5.89 -13.12
N ALA A 169 -9.25 -6.06 -12.57
CA ALA A 169 -9.40 -6.50 -11.18
C ALA A 169 -8.81 -7.89 -10.99
N ASP A 170 -9.11 -8.82 -11.91
CA ASP A 170 -8.73 -10.23 -11.78
C ASP A 170 -7.23 -10.45 -11.99
N GLU A 171 -6.56 -9.59 -12.75
CA GLU A 171 -5.10 -9.56 -12.92
C GLU A 171 -4.38 -8.94 -11.71
N LEU A 172 -5.06 -8.07 -10.96
CA LEU A 172 -4.48 -7.34 -9.82
C LEU A 172 -4.89 -7.94 -8.47
N ASP A 173 -6.01 -7.47 -7.89
CA ASP A 173 -6.37 -7.76 -6.49
C ASP A 173 -7.60 -8.68 -6.36
N GLY A 174 -8.16 -9.07 -7.49
CA GLY A 174 -9.49 -9.64 -7.65
C GLY A 174 -10.61 -8.61 -7.52
N SER A 175 -11.79 -9.02 -7.96
CA SER A 175 -13.03 -8.26 -7.80
C SER A 175 -13.40 -8.06 -6.31
N ILE A 176 -14.11 -6.95 -6.04
CA ILE A 176 -14.62 -6.54 -4.71
C ILE A 176 -15.90 -7.30 -4.37
#